data_AF-A0A938MUB1-F1
#
_entry.id   AF-A0A938MUB1-F1
#
_cell.length_a   1.000
_cell.length_b   1.000
_cell.length_c   1.000
_cell.angle_alpha   90.00
_cell.angle_beta   90.00
_cell.angle_gamma   90.00
#
_symmetry.space_group_name_H-M   'P 1'
#
loop_
_entity.id
_entity.type
_entity.pdbx_description
1 polymer ?
#
loop_
_entity_poly.entity_id
_entity_poly.type
_entity_poly.pdbx_seq_one_letter_code
_entity_poly.pdbx_strand_id
1 'polypeptide(L)'
;MLSALSFEVRALRGRFYLERSSRDENGNLTDTATLGRITPLADSASSLLLEVEYRTGSWSEIAKGSVQKVMNAIANDSKGTFHGLGSLNKSLRKAGKGLQRLPVTMRRDGRFVFSEDGRRCSTQEALVHYFGLPLDVIAEPRTWYWYHRKPHIVEVSRDRRRVLVRFSTSSLSGEFGGTCLYVCRNDRWEAFTIKPSASDDIDSAERWLEMRKWRQWA
;
A
#
# COMPACT_ATOMS: atom_id res chain seq x y z
N MET A 1 3.81 11.62 -4.48
CA MET A 1 3.66 10.40 -3.66
C MET A 1 2.20 10.11 -3.37
N LEU A 2 1.46 11.03 -2.72
CA LEU A 2 0.01 10.88 -2.49
C LEU A 2 -0.76 10.65 -3.80
N SER A 3 -0.43 11.40 -4.85
CA SER A 3 -1.01 11.21 -6.20
C SER A 3 -0.73 9.83 -6.81
N ALA A 4 0.40 9.20 -6.51
CA ALA A 4 0.73 7.86 -6.98
C ALA A 4 0.03 6.74 -6.19
N LEU A 5 -0.68 7.13 -5.13
CA LEU A 5 -1.55 6.27 -4.32
C LEU A 5 -3.03 6.62 -4.54
N SER A 6 -3.30 7.39 -5.61
CA SER A 6 -4.62 7.90 -6.00
C SER A 6 -5.28 8.73 -4.92
N PHE A 7 -4.49 9.45 -4.13
CA PHE A 7 -4.99 10.41 -3.16
C PHE A 7 -5.17 11.79 -3.76
N GLU A 8 -6.32 12.36 -3.47
CA GLU A 8 -6.75 13.70 -3.83
C GLU A 8 -7.06 14.48 -2.56
N VAL A 9 -6.93 15.81 -2.62
CA VAL A 9 -7.26 16.70 -1.51
C VAL A 9 -8.46 17.52 -1.90
N ARG A 10 -9.54 17.40 -1.14
CA ARG A 10 -10.77 18.16 -1.35
C ARG A 10 -10.98 19.18 -0.24
N ALA A 11 -11.13 20.45 -0.60
CA ALA A 11 -11.47 21.50 0.35
C ALA A 11 -13.00 21.58 0.52
N LEU A 12 -13.48 21.43 1.76
CA LEU A 12 -14.91 21.50 2.06
C LEU A 12 -15.13 22.07 3.47
N ARG A 13 -15.99 23.10 3.58
CA ARG A 13 -16.39 23.74 4.86
C ARG A 13 -15.20 24.13 5.75
N GLY A 14 -14.16 24.73 5.16
CA GLY A 14 -12.97 25.19 5.88
C GLY A 14 -12.01 24.08 6.33
N ARG A 15 -12.21 22.84 5.85
CA ARG A 15 -11.32 21.70 6.11
C ARG A 15 -10.78 21.13 4.81
N PHE A 16 -9.66 20.43 4.89
CA PHE A 16 -9.10 19.67 3.77
C PHE A 16 -9.31 18.18 4.03
N TYR A 17 -9.99 17.49 3.13
CA TYR A 17 -10.22 16.05 3.18
C TYR A 17 -9.17 15.35 2.34
N LEU A 18 -8.54 14.33 2.92
CA LEU A 18 -7.61 13.44 2.25
C LEU A 18 -8.44 12.24 1.77
N GLU A 19 -8.66 12.17 0.46
CA GLU A 19 -9.57 11.22 -0.16
C GLU A 19 -8.80 10.30 -1.10
N ARG A 20 -9.20 9.02 -1.17
CA ARG A 20 -8.71 8.09 -2.18
C ARG A 20 -9.78 7.87 -3.22
N SER A 21 -9.41 8.10 -4.47
CA SER A 21 -10.27 7.90 -5.63
C SER A 21 -10.00 6.52 -6.24
N SER A 22 -11.04 5.70 -6.34
CA SER A 22 -11.01 4.47 -7.14
C SER A 22 -11.56 4.78 -8.52
N ARG A 23 -10.92 4.26 -9.58
CA ARG A 23 -11.32 4.49 -10.96
C ARG A 23 -11.50 3.18 -11.71
N ASP A 24 -12.43 3.14 -12.65
CA ASP A 24 -12.62 1.99 -13.55
C ASP A 24 -11.53 1.95 -14.65
N GLU A 25 -11.63 0.95 -15.53
CA GLU A 25 -10.70 0.74 -16.63
C GLU A 25 -10.65 1.89 -17.65
N ASN A 26 -11.71 2.70 -17.70
CA ASN A 26 -11.89 3.87 -18.56
C ASN A 26 -11.47 5.17 -17.87
N GLY A 27 -11.02 5.10 -16.61
CA GLY A 27 -10.60 6.25 -15.80
C GLY A 27 -11.73 6.99 -15.09
N ASN A 28 -12.97 6.50 -15.16
CA ASN A 28 -14.10 7.11 -14.49
C ASN A 28 -14.04 6.85 -12.98
N LEU A 29 -14.38 7.85 -12.18
CA LEU A 29 -14.44 7.73 -10.73
C LEU A 29 -15.57 6.75 -10.35
N THR A 30 -15.23 5.67 -9.65
CA THR A 30 -16.17 4.64 -9.20
C THR A 30 -16.48 4.74 -7.72
N ASP A 31 -15.50 5.14 -6.91
CA ASP A 31 -15.64 5.26 -5.47
C ASP A 31 -14.68 6.32 -4.90
N THR A 32 -15.02 6.87 -3.74
CA THR A 32 -14.17 7.80 -3.00
C THR A 32 -14.21 7.49 -1.52
N ALA A 33 -13.06 7.11 -0.96
CA ALA A 33 -12.91 6.84 0.46
C ALA A 33 -12.22 8.01 1.17
N THR A 34 -12.87 8.60 2.17
CA THR A 34 -12.21 9.59 3.03
C THR A 34 -11.28 8.87 4.01
N LEU A 35 -10.01 9.28 4.03
CA LEU A 35 -8.99 8.67 4.89
C LEU A 35 -8.71 9.50 6.13
N GLY A 36 -8.85 10.82 6.00
CA GLY A 36 -8.67 11.74 7.08
C GLY A 36 -9.04 13.15 6.66
N ARG A 37 -8.98 14.06 7.62
CA ARG A 37 -9.18 15.48 7.38
C ARG A 37 -8.15 16.31 8.13
N ILE A 38 -7.88 17.48 7.59
CA ILE A 38 -7.02 18.50 8.17
C ILE A 38 -7.89 19.70 8.50
N THR A 39 -7.98 20.03 9.78
CA THR A 39 -8.74 21.17 10.30
C THR A 39 -7.77 22.28 10.70
N PRO A 40 -7.83 23.47 10.09
CA PRO A 40 -7.15 24.66 10.59
C PRO A 40 -7.72 25.05 11.95
N LEU A 41 -6.84 25.30 12.94
CA LEU A 41 -7.27 25.66 14.28
C LEU A 41 -7.20 27.18 14.50
N ALA A 42 -8.19 27.71 15.21
CA ALA A 42 -8.31 29.14 15.47
C ALA A 42 -7.32 29.64 16.54
N ASP A 43 -6.81 28.75 17.38
CA ASP A 43 -5.88 29.04 18.49
C ASP A 43 -4.48 29.44 18.00
N SER A 44 -4.11 29.11 16.75
CA SER A 44 -2.95 29.68 16.08
C SER A 44 -3.05 29.53 14.57
N ALA A 45 -2.80 30.62 13.83
CA ALA A 45 -2.90 30.68 12.36
C ALA A 45 -2.01 29.65 11.60
N SER A 46 -1.11 28.96 12.29
CA SER A 46 -0.19 27.96 11.74
C SER A 46 -0.44 26.53 12.25
N SER A 47 -1.39 26.31 13.16
CA SER A 47 -1.69 24.97 13.67
C SER A 47 -2.81 24.30 12.90
N LEU A 48 -2.52 23.08 12.47
CA LEU A 48 -3.41 22.18 11.79
C LEU A 48 -3.64 20.94 12.66
N LEU A 49 -4.85 20.40 12.61
CA LEU A 49 -5.24 19.15 13.25
C LEU A 49 -5.52 18.10 12.18
N LEU A 50 -4.74 17.03 12.16
CA LEU A 50 -4.96 15.85 11.34
C LEU A 50 -5.79 14.83 12.12
N GLU A 51 -6.92 14.43 11.55
CA GLU A 51 -7.85 13.49 12.15
C GLU A 51 -8.19 12.37 11.18
N VAL A 52 -8.54 11.22 11.73
CA VAL A 52 -9.00 10.04 10.96
C VAL A 52 -10.32 9.54 11.52
N GLU A 53 -11.15 9.00 10.65
CA GLU A 53 -12.45 8.46 11.03
C GLU A 53 -12.32 6.95 11.26
N TYR A 54 -12.38 6.51 12.52
CA TYR A 54 -12.35 5.08 12.86
C TYR A 54 -13.74 4.44 12.87
N ARG A 55 -14.77 5.24 13.15
CA ARG A 55 -16.20 4.88 13.08
C ARG A 55 -16.95 6.06 12.50
N THR A 56 -18.04 5.82 11.78
CA THR A 56 -18.85 6.89 11.18
C THR A 56 -19.18 7.99 12.20
N GLY A 57 -18.76 9.21 11.91
CA GLY A 57 -18.92 10.39 12.76
C GLY A 57 -17.90 10.55 13.88
N SER A 58 -17.04 9.56 14.13
CA SER A 58 -16.04 9.55 15.21
C SER A 58 -14.63 9.77 14.66
N TRP A 59 -14.13 10.98 14.88
CA TRP A 59 -12.83 11.44 14.43
C TRP A 59 -11.83 11.40 15.59
N SER A 60 -10.64 10.89 15.32
CA SER A 60 -9.55 10.80 16.29
C SER A 60 -8.33 11.54 15.80
N GLU A 61 -7.69 12.28 16.71
CA GLU A 61 -6.46 13.01 16.43
C GLU A 61 -5.32 12.04 16.10
N ILE A 62 -4.61 12.33 15.01
CA ILE A 62 -3.35 11.69 14.64
C ILE A 62 -2.18 12.62 14.87
N ALA A 63 -2.32 13.90 14.53
CA ALA A 63 -1.28 14.90 14.74
C ALA A 63 -1.85 16.32 14.81
N LYS A 64 -1.40 17.12 15.77
CA LYS A 64 -1.63 18.57 15.84
C LYS A 64 -0.31 19.35 15.73
N GLY A 65 -0.29 20.41 14.94
CA GLY A 65 0.82 21.38 14.86
C GLY A 65 1.03 21.96 13.46
N SER A 66 2.27 22.33 13.14
CA SER A 66 2.59 22.98 11.85
C SER A 66 2.29 22.10 10.64
N VAL A 67 2.16 22.72 9.47
CA VAL A 67 2.06 22.04 8.16
C VAL A 67 3.12 20.95 8.02
N GLN A 68 4.37 21.25 8.35
CA GLN A 68 5.46 20.29 8.26
C GLN A 68 5.23 19.05 9.14
N LYS A 69 4.70 19.24 10.36
CA LYS A 69 4.41 18.14 11.28
C LYS A 69 3.27 17.26 10.77
N VAL A 70 2.19 17.86 10.29
CA VAL A 70 1.05 17.13 9.69
C VAL A 70 1.49 16.38 8.43
N MET A 71 2.22 17.02 7.53
CA MET A 71 2.74 16.37 6.32
C MET A 71 3.70 15.24 6.63
N ASN A 72 4.53 15.38 7.68
CA ASN A 72 5.39 14.29 8.15
C ASN A 72 4.59 13.14 8.75
N ALA A 73 3.50 13.42 9.48
CA ALA A 73 2.62 12.38 10.02
C ALA A 73 1.94 11.58 8.90
N ILE A 74 1.44 12.25 7.85
CA ILE A 74 0.85 11.59 6.68
C ILE A 74 1.90 10.76 5.93
N ALA A 75 3.06 11.36 5.65
CA ALA A 75 4.10 10.72 4.84
C ALA A 75 4.80 9.55 5.54
N ASN A 76 4.92 9.61 6.86
CA ASN A 76 5.62 8.59 7.65
C ASN A 76 4.66 7.72 8.45
N ASP A 77 3.35 7.78 8.17
CA ASP A 77 2.44 6.84 8.78
C ASP A 77 2.88 5.42 8.42
N SER A 78 3.16 4.64 9.46
CA SER A 78 3.55 3.25 9.39
C SER A 78 2.49 2.34 10.01
N LYS A 79 1.41 2.93 10.54
CA LYS A 79 0.30 2.23 11.18
C LYS A 79 -0.93 2.13 10.28
N GLY A 80 -0.85 2.68 9.06
CA GLY A 80 -1.66 2.24 7.94
C GLY A 80 -2.86 3.13 7.61
N THR A 81 -3.23 4.09 8.45
CA THR A 81 -4.36 4.98 8.19
C THR A 81 -4.13 5.83 6.94
N PHE A 82 -2.96 6.44 6.85
CA PHE A 82 -2.49 7.21 5.72
C PHE A 82 -1.48 6.49 4.85
N HIS A 83 -0.77 5.44 5.32
CA HIS A 83 -0.14 4.37 4.50
C HIS A 83 0.59 3.30 5.34
N GLY A 84 0.82 2.11 4.75
CA GLY A 84 1.69 1.03 5.27
C GLY A 84 3.06 0.93 4.58
N LEU A 85 3.45 1.98 3.85
CA LEU A 85 4.61 2.02 2.95
C LEU A 85 5.71 2.99 3.43
N GLY A 86 5.72 3.38 4.71
CA GLY A 86 6.67 4.39 5.23
C GLY A 86 8.14 4.07 4.99
N SER A 87 8.52 2.78 5.01
CA SER A 87 9.85 2.29 4.63
C SER A 87 10.18 2.55 3.16
N LEU A 88 9.24 2.24 2.26
CA LEU A 88 9.36 2.46 0.83
C LEU A 88 9.38 3.97 0.50
N ASN A 89 8.58 4.79 1.18
CA ASN A 89 8.64 6.26 1.07
C ASN A 89 10.03 6.80 1.44
N LYS A 90 10.57 6.34 2.57
CA LYS A 90 11.91 6.75 3.03
C LYS A 90 12.98 6.37 2.01
N SER A 91 12.86 5.19 1.39
CA SER A 91 13.75 4.73 0.32
C SER A 91 13.65 5.61 -0.93
N LEU A 92 12.43 5.86 -1.42
CA LEU A 92 12.15 6.73 -2.58
C LEU A 92 12.63 8.18 -2.36
N ARG A 93 12.44 8.73 -1.15
CA ARG A 93 12.92 10.08 -0.80
C ARG A 93 14.45 10.15 -0.73
N LYS A 94 15.10 9.15 -0.14
CA LYS A 94 16.57 9.08 -0.06
C LYS A 94 17.23 8.97 -1.43
N ALA A 95 16.57 8.35 -2.39
CA ALA A 95 17.06 8.26 -3.76
C ALA A 95 17.09 9.61 -4.50
N GLY A 96 16.50 10.68 -3.95
CA GLY A 96 16.59 12.05 -4.50
C GLY A 96 15.90 12.28 -5.85
N LYS A 97 15.35 11.24 -6.48
CA LYS A 97 14.76 11.28 -7.84
C LYS A 97 13.24 11.03 -7.90
N GLY A 98 12.54 11.14 -6.78
CA GLY A 98 11.08 10.96 -6.73
C GLY A 98 10.64 9.50 -6.92
N LEU A 99 9.56 9.25 -7.67
CA LEU A 99 8.98 7.91 -7.94
C LEU A 99 9.79 7.07 -8.94
N GLN A 100 11.02 7.47 -9.25
CA GLN A 100 11.85 6.75 -10.21
C GLN A 100 12.21 5.35 -9.67
N ARG A 101 12.09 4.34 -10.54
CA ARG A 101 12.45 2.96 -10.18
C ARG A 101 13.96 2.83 -10.05
N LEU A 102 14.39 2.17 -8.98
CA LEU A 102 15.79 1.88 -8.71
C LEU A 102 16.17 0.53 -9.34
N PRO A 103 17.42 0.36 -9.80
CA PRO A 103 17.85 -0.90 -10.39
C PRO A 103 17.97 -1.99 -9.32
N VAL A 104 17.13 -3.03 -9.40
CA VAL A 104 17.13 -4.17 -8.48
C VAL A 104 17.40 -5.45 -9.26
N THR A 105 18.18 -6.35 -8.65
CA THR A 105 18.50 -7.67 -9.21
C THR A 105 18.11 -8.77 -8.24
N MET A 106 17.58 -9.88 -8.77
CA MET A 106 17.31 -11.10 -8.01
C MET A 106 18.57 -11.99 -8.00
N ARG A 107 19.04 -12.37 -6.81
CA ARG A 107 20.14 -13.32 -6.62
C ARG A 107 19.67 -14.76 -6.80
N ARG A 108 20.62 -15.69 -6.96
CA ARG A 108 20.33 -17.14 -7.16
C ARG A 108 19.54 -17.77 -6.01
N ASP A 109 19.64 -17.20 -4.81
CA ASP A 109 18.94 -17.63 -3.60
C ASP A 109 17.56 -16.95 -3.44
N GLY A 110 17.06 -16.28 -4.47
CA GLY A 110 15.76 -15.59 -4.45
C GLY A 110 15.77 -14.24 -3.71
N ARG A 111 16.91 -13.79 -3.18
CA ARG A 111 16.99 -12.47 -2.53
C ARG A 111 17.04 -11.34 -3.54
N PHE A 112 16.28 -10.27 -3.29
CA PHE A 112 16.33 -9.03 -4.05
C PHE A 112 17.32 -8.05 -3.43
N VAL A 113 18.20 -7.47 -4.25
CA VAL A 113 19.18 -6.48 -3.81
C VAL A 113 19.23 -5.29 -4.76
N PHE A 114 19.53 -4.10 -4.23
CA PHE A 114 19.86 -2.95 -5.06
C PHE A 114 21.17 -3.22 -5.81
N SER A 115 21.18 -2.89 -7.10
CA SER A 115 22.31 -3.22 -7.98
C SER A 115 23.53 -2.33 -7.72
N GLU A 116 23.31 -1.13 -7.18
CA GLU A 116 24.36 -0.15 -6.90
C GLU A 116 25.22 -0.51 -5.68
N ASP A 117 24.60 -1.01 -4.60
CA ASP A 117 25.27 -1.20 -3.31
C ASP A 117 25.08 -2.59 -2.69
N GLY A 118 24.32 -3.47 -3.34
CA GLY A 118 24.05 -4.83 -2.87
C GLY A 118 23.19 -4.92 -1.61
N ARG A 119 22.64 -3.81 -1.09
CA ARG A 119 21.75 -3.84 0.08
C ARG A 119 20.49 -4.63 -0.24
N ARG A 120 20.03 -5.42 0.73
CA ARG A 120 18.82 -6.22 0.62
C ARG A 120 17.59 -5.33 0.52
N CYS A 121 16.75 -5.58 -0.49
CA CYS A 121 15.44 -4.96 -0.62
C CYS A 121 14.45 -5.61 0.35
N SER A 122 13.55 -4.81 0.90
CA SER A 122 12.29 -5.30 1.46
C SER A 122 11.39 -5.86 0.35
N THR A 123 10.39 -6.66 0.74
CA THR A 123 9.38 -7.16 -0.20
C THR A 123 8.71 -6.03 -0.98
N GLN A 124 8.35 -4.94 -0.31
CA GLN A 124 7.69 -3.79 -0.93
C GLN A 124 8.61 -3.09 -1.96
N GLU A 125 9.90 -2.95 -1.66
CA GLU A 125 10.88 -2.42 -2.60
C GLU A 125 11.05 -3.35 -3.81
N ALA A 126 11.07 -4.67 -3.61
CA ALA A 126 11.12 -5.63 -4.71
C ALA A 126 9.88 -5.52 -5.61
N LEU A 127 8.68 -5.44 -5.02
CA LEU A 127 7.42 -5.27 -5.76
C LEU A 127 7.44 -4.01 -6.63
N VAL A 128 7.91 -2.86 -6.12
CA VAL A 128 7.99 -1.62 -6.92
C VAL A 128 9.10 -1.67 -7.97
N HIS A 129 10.31 -1.98 -7.54
CA HIS A 129 11.51 -1.71 -8.33
C HIS A 129 11.84 -2.84 -9.30
N TYR A 130 11.63 -4.09 -8.89
CA TYR A 130 11.94 -5.26 -9.71
C TYR A 130 10.75 -5.70 -10.55
N PHE A 131 9.58 -5.83 -9.94
CA PHE A 131 8.36 -6.28 -10.64
C PHE A 131 7.58 -5.15 -11.31
N GLY A 132 7.81 -3.91 -10.87
CA GLY A 132 7.17 -2.76 -11.48
C GLY A 132 5.71 -2.56 -11.08
N LEU A 133 5.31 -3.04 -9.90
CA LEU A 133 3.96 -2.81 -9.39
C LEU A 133 3.77 -1.32 -9.06
N PRO A 134 2.62 -0.73 -9.45
CA PRO A 134 2.18 0.58 -8.97
C PRO A 134 1.99 0.62 -7.44
N LEU A 135 2.22 1.79 -6.84
CA LEU A 135 2.15 1.93 -5.38
C LEU A 135 0.74 1.75 -4.82
N ASP A 136 -0.28 2.22 -5.54
CA ASP A 136 -1.69 2.03 -5.24
C ASP A 136 -2.06 0.54 -5.21
N VAL A 137 -1.57 -0.25 -6.18
CA VAL A 137 -1.78 -1.70 -6.19
C VAL A 137 -1.11 -2.38 -5.00
N ILE A 138 0.13 -2.01 -4.66
CA ILE A 138 0.83 -2.58 -3.50
C ILE A 138 0.12 -2.24 -2.18
N ALA A 139 -0.56 -1.09 -2.13
CA ALA A 139 -1.31 -0.62 -0.96
C ALA A 139 -2.70 -1.27 -0.81
N GLU A 140 -3.25 -1.92 -1.85
CA GLU A 140 -4.56 -2.59 -1.82
C GLU A 140 -4.77 -3.57 -0.66
N PRO A 141 -3.77 -4.36 -0.22
CA PRO A 141 -3.93 -5.23 0.95
C PRO A 141 -3.86 -4.47 2.28
N ARG A 142 -4.59 -3.36 2.34
CA ARG A 142 -4.57 -2.32 3.36
C ARG A 142 -4.82 -2.87 4.75
N THR A 143 -5.80 -3.78 4.87
CA THR A 143 -6.13 -4.42 6.14
C THR A 143 -4.94 -5.15 6.74
N TRP A 144 -4.07 -5.77 5.93
CA TRP A 144 -2.90 -6.47 6.45
C TRP A 144 -1.84 -5.52 6.98
N TYR A 145 -1.65 -4.37 6.32
CA TYR A 145 -0.78 -3.32 6.83
C TYR A 145 -1.33 -2.69 8.12
N TRP A 146 -2.65 -2.50 8.23
CA TRP A 146 -3.31 -2.04 9.46
C TRP A 146 -3.04 -2.98 10.63
N TYR A 147 -3.00 -4.29 10.38
CA TYR A 147 -2.66 -5.30 11.38
C TYR A 147 -1.14 -5.53 11.54
N HIS A 148 -0.30 -4.63 11.02
CA HIS A 148 1.16 -4.70 11.10
C HIS A 148 1.77 -6.02 10.57
N ARG A 149 1.12 -6.65 9.61
CA ARG A 149 1.63 -7.88 9.00
C ARG A 149 2.77 -7.54 8.04
N LYS A 150 3.86 -8.30 8.15
CA LYS A 150 5.05 -8.16 7.31
C LYS A 150 4.86 -8.96 6.03
N PRO A 151 5.08 -8.35 4.85
CA PRO A 151 4.96 -9.05 3.58
C PRO A 151 6.21 -9.87 3.25
N HIS A 152 6.01 -11.05 2.67
CA HIS A 152 7.05 -11.93 2.14
C HIS A 152 6.59 -12.57 0.83
N ILE A 153 7.47 -12.54 -0.17
CA ILE A 153 7.22 -13.19 -1.46
C ILE A 153 7.30 -14.71 -1.25
N VAL A 154 6.22 -15.40 -1.60
CA VAL A 154 6.10 -16.85 -1.54
C VAL A 154 6.53 -17.45 -2.87
N GLU A 155 5.98 -16.92 -3.97
CA GLU A 155 6.20 -17.44 -5.30
C GLU A 155 6.12 -16.33 -6.35
N VAL A 156 6.85 -16.53 -7.43
CA VAL A 156 6.88 -15.64 -8.61
C VAL A 156 6.75 -16.52 -9.84
N SER A 157 5.82 -16.19 -10.74
CA SER A 157 5.70 -16.91 -12.02
C SER A 157 6.94 -16.69 -12.90
N ARG A 158 7.19 -17.63 -13.81
CA ARG A 158 8.36 -17.57 -14.72
C ARG A 158 8.39 -16.29 -15.57
N ASP A 159 7.23 -15.83 -16.02
CA ASP A 159 7.05 -14.60 -16.79
C ASP A 159 7.07 -13.32 -15.91
N ARG A 160 7.17 -13.47 -14.59
CA ARG A 160 7.15 -12.40 -13.57
C ARG A 160 5.87 -11.57 -13.58
N ARG A 161 4.80 -12.06 -14.20
CA ARG A 161 3.49 -11.40 -14.24
C ARG A 161 2.59 -11.80 -13.08
N ARG A 162 3.02 -12.72 -12.21
CA ARG A 162 2.31 -13.09 -10.99
C ARG A 162 3.27 -13.14 -9.82
N VAL A 163 2.87 -12.53 -8.71
CA VAL A 163 3.64 -12.53 -7.47
C VAL A 163 2.72 -12.86 -6.31
N LEU A 164 2.94 -14.01 -5.67
CA LEU A 164 2.23 -14.40 -4.47
C LEU A 164 2.98 -13.88 -3.26
N VAL A 165 2.31 -13.09 -2.42
CA VAL A 165 2.89 -12.45 -1.24
C VAL A 165 2.07 -12.80 -0.02
N ARG A 166 2.70 -13.45 0.96
CA ARG A 166 2.05 -13.71 2.25
C ARG A 166 2.38 -12.57 3.21
N PHE A 167 1.44 -12.29 4.09
CA PHE A 167 1.49 -11.23 5.07
C PHE A 167 1.28 -11.88 6.42
N SER A 168 2.30 -11.90 7.28
CA SER A 168 2.18 -12.50 8.60
C SER A 168 2.66 -11.61 9.73
N THR A 169 2.13 -11.88 10.91
CA THR A 169 2.58 -11.31 12.18
C THR A 169 2.54 -12.41 13.23
N SER A 170 3.41 -12.30 14.23
CA SER A 170 3.50 -13.26 15.33
C SER A 170 3.05 -12.59 16.63
N SER A 171 2.21 -13.27 17.39
CA SER A 171 1.83 -12.90 18.75
C SER A 171 2.02 -14.09 19.69
N LEU A 172 1.80 -13.87 20.99
CA LEU A 172 1.80 -14.94 22.00
C LEU A 172 0.78 -16.06 21.69
N SER A 173 -0.25 -15.78 20.89
CA SER A 173 -1.28 -16.74 20.49
C SER A 173 -1.01 -17.43 19.15
N GLY A 174 0.16 -17.22 18.53
CA GLY A 174 0.57 -17.86 17.28
C GLY A 174 0.84 -16.88 16.13
N GLU A 175 1.05 -17.44 14.94
CA GLU A 175 1.21 -16.68 13.70
C GLU A 175 -0.15 -16.48 13.03
N PHE A 176 -0.45 -15.24 12.65
CA PHE A 176 -1.68 -14.87 11.95
C PHE A 176 -1.35 -14.11 10.68
N GLY A 177 -2.10 -14.39 9.60
CA GLY A 177 -1.77 -13.83 8.31
C GLY A 177 -2.85 -13.85 7.24
N GLY A 178 -2.45 -13.43 6.05
CA GLY A 178 -3.21 -13.38 4.80
C GLY A 178 -2.27 -13.53 3.62
N THR A 179 -2.80 -13.76 2.41
CA THR A 179 -1.97 -13.85 1.20
C THR A 179 -2.56 -12.99 0.09
N CYS A 180 -1.74 -12.17 -0.56
CA CYS A 180 -2.07 -11.48 -1.81
C CYS A 180 -1.57 -12.27 -2.99
N LEU A 181 -2.37 -12.40 -4.03
CA LEU A 181 -1.88 -12.65 -5.36
C LEU A 181 -1.89 -11.33 -6.14
N TYR A 182 -0.72 -10.86 -6.56
CA TYR A 182 -0.61 -9.77 -7.52
C TYR A 182 -0.52 -10.34 -8.92
N VAL A 183 -1.31 -9.82 -9.86
CA VAL A 183 -1.35 -10.31 -11.25
C VAL A 183 -1.26 -9.15 -12.23
N CYS A 184 -0.44 -9.33 -13.26
CA CYS A 184 -0.32 -8.39 -14.38
C CYS A 184 -1.08 -8.94 -15.60
N ARG A 185 -2.18 -8.28 -15.96
CA ARG A 185 -3.01 -8.56 -17.14
C ARG A 185 -3.07 -7.30 -18.00
N ASN A 186 -2.83 -7.42 -19.31
CA ASN A 186 -2.85 -6.28 -20.24
C ASN A 186 -1.99 -5.09 -19.73
N ASP A 187 -0.81 -5.40 -19.19
CA ASP A 187 0.14 -4.45 -18.58
C ASP A 187 -0.41 -3.62 -17.41
N ARG A 188 -1.52 -4.04 -16.81
CA ARG A 188 -2.11 -3.51 -15.58
C ARG A 188 -1.94 -4.51 -14.45
N TRP A 189 -1.56 -4.01 -13.29
CA TRP A 189 -1.41 -4.82 -12.08
C TRP A 189 -2.66 -4.75 -11.22
N GLU A 190 -3.06 -5.90 -10.70
CA GLU A 190 -4.20 -6.06 -9.80
C GLU A 190 -3.77 -6.83 -8.55
N ALA A 191 -4.52 -6.66 -7.45
CA ALA A 191 -4.25 -7.30 -6.18
C ALA A 191 -5.47 -8.08 -5.70
N PHE A 192 -5.29 -9.38 -5.47
CA PHE A 192 -6.35 -10.29 -5.02
C PHE A 192 -6.03 -10.81 -3.62
N THR A 193 -6.91 -10.54 -2.66
CA THR A 193 -6.75 -11.06 -1.29
C THR A 193 -7.29 -12.49 -1.21
N ILE A 194 -6.40 -13.43 -0.87
CA ILE A 194 -6.66 -14.88 -0.87
C ILE A 194 -6.72 -15.39 0.56
N LYS A 195 -7.58 -16.39 0.78
CA LYS A 195 -7.62 -17.11 2.06
C LYS A 195 -6.28 -17.85 2.27
N PRO A 196 -5.64 -17.77 3.45
CA PRO A 196 -4.37 -18.44 3.73
C PRO A 196 -4.35 -19.92 3.32
N SER A 197 -5.41 -20.67 3.64
CA SER A 197 -5.54 -22.10 3.36
C SER A 197 -5.67 -22.47 1.88
N ALA A 198 -5.67 -21.51 0.98
CA ALA A 198 -5.82 -21.70 -0.46
C ALA A 198 -4.74 -20.94 -1.23
N SER A 199 -3.55 -20.75 -0.62
CA SER A 199 -2.50 -19.86 -1.12
C SER A 199 -1.10 -20.39 -0.80
N ASP A 200 -0.92 -21.71 -0.91
CA ASP A 200 0.38 -22.34 -0.78
C ASP A 200 1.27 -22.04 -1.99
N ASP A 201 0.66 -21.98 -3.18
CA ASP A 201 1.27 -21.62 -4.45
C ASP A 201 0.29 -20.79 -5.31
N ILE A 202 0.80 -20.24 -6.41
CA ILE A 202 0.05 -19.44 -7.38
C ILE A 202 -1.12 -20.25 -7.94
N ASP A 203 -0.88 -21.50 -8.33
CA ASP A 203 -1.90 -22.35 -8.96
C ASP A 203 -3.10 -22.60 -8.04
N SER A 204 -2.85 -22.77 -6.73
CA SER A 204 -3.89 -22.95 -5.72
C SER A 204 -4.66 -21.65 -5.47
N ALA A 205 -3.96 -20.50 -5.47
CA ALA A 205 -4.58 -19.19 -5.34
C ALA A 205 -5.49 -18.86 -6.54
N GLU A 206 -5.04 -19.17 -7.76
CA GLU A 206 -5.82 -18.98 -8.99
C GLU A 206 -7.07 -19.87 -9.00
N ARG A 207 -6.92 -21.17 -8.68
CA ARG A 207 -8.06 -22.10 -8.55
C ARG A 207 -9.09 -21.61 -7.54
N TRP A 208 -8.64 -21.03 -6.42
CA TRP A 208 -9.55 -20.48 -5.42
C TRP A 208 -10.34 -19.26 -5.94
N LEU A 209 -9.70 -18.39 -6.73
CA LEU A 209 -10.37 -17.25 -7.36
C LEU A 209 -11.41 -17.69 -8.39
N GLU A 210 -11.09 -18.70 -9.21
CA GLU A 210 -12.01 -19.31 -10.19
C GLU A 210 -13.23 -19.91 -9.51
N MET A 211 -13.03 -20.72 -8.47
CA MET A 211 -14.12 -21.34 -7.70
C MET A 211 -15.09 -20.31 -7.11
N ARG A 212 -14.58 -19.14 -6.71
CA ARG A 212 -15.41 -18.08 -6.13
C ARG A 212 -16.10 -17.19 -7.15
N LYS A 213 -15.88 -17.42 -8.46
CA LYS A 213 -16.39 -16.55 -9.54
C LYS A 213 -16.13 -15.08 -9.21
N TRP A 214 -14.92 -14.79 -8.72
CA TRP A 214 -14.59 -13.44 -8.29
C TRP A 214 -14.77 -12.50 -9.49
N ARG A 215 -15.63 -11.49 -9.37
CA ARG A 215 -16.11 -10.70 -10.53
C ARG A 215 -14.99 -10.03 -11.32
N GLN A 216 -13.87 -9.71 -10.66
CA GLN A 216 -12.67 -9.11 -11.27
C GLN A 216 -11.67 -10.16 -11.78
N TRP A 217 -11.87 -11.44 -11.46
CA TRP A 217 -11.00 -12.53 -11.91
C TRP A 217 -11.47 -13.16 -13.22
N ALA A 218 -12.80 -13.28 -13.37
CA ALA A 218 -13.51 -13.93 -14.47
C ALA A 218 -13.32 -13.22 -15.82
#